data_AF-A0A0M2PZ41-F1
#
_entry.id   AF-A0A0M2PZ41-F1
#
_cell.length_a   1.000
_cell.length_b   1.000
_cell.length_c   1.000
_cell.angle_alpha   90.00
_cell.angle_beta   90.00
_cell.angle_gamma   90.00
#
_symmetry.space_group_name_H-M   'P 1'
#
loop_
_entity.id
_entity.type
_entity.pdbx_description
1 polymer ?
#
loop_
_entity_poly.entity_id
_entity_poly.type
_entity_poly.pdbx_seq_one_letter_code
_entity_poly.pdbx_strand_id
1 'polypeptide(L)'
;MANDQLYIGAIVVLLPLTAILLVTQVNPYHALVVRGILGAIAALVYALFGAADVALTEALVGTLLSITLYAVAVRSSLSLRLGVLAPLLDQPLPGRVPGPSLDERLGLVKSPPDSHSGESESAAAGSMAEADRPHPLAPLLAPLRSAIAPHHLRLELVSYPNLQALEQALHTKEVHGICGLLVPPLPGTVPLPYRLQIRVPRLRDLLQAALPPSLAQVTGVLDLDPDLPDDRQTPPQTPSPIPNPEA
;
A
#
# COMPACT_ATOMS: atom_id res chain seq x y z
N MET A 1 1.02 54.76 17.82
CA MET A 1 1.73 54.08 18.93
C MET A 1 0.91 52.95 19.56
N ALA A 2 -0.26 53.20 20.17
CA ALA A 2 -1.05 52.13 20.79
C ALA A 2 -1.57 51.08 19.78
N ASN A 3 -2.09 51.52 18.62
CA ASN A 3 -2.54 50.60 17.56
C ASN A 3 -1.40 49.76 16.97
N ASP A 4 -0.21 50.33 16.80
CA ASP A 4 0.94 49.63 16.22
C ASP A 4 1.37 48.45 17.11
N GLN A 5 1.40 48.65 18.44
CA GLN A 5 1.67 47.58 19.39
C GLN A 5 0.58 46.49 19.38
N LEU A 6 -0.69 46.89 19.20
CA LEU A 6 -1.80 45.95 19.07
C LEU A 6 -1.65 45.10 17.79
N TYR A 7 -1.28 45.70 16.66
CA TYR A 7 -1.04 44.96 15.41
C TYR A 7 0.14 44.01 15.51
N ILE A 8 1.27 44.46 16.08
CA ILE A 8 2.45 43.60 16.31
C ILE A 8 2.09 42.43 17.24
N GLY A 9 1.39 42.73 18.35
CA GLY A 9 0.93 41.70 19.29
C GLY A 9 0.01 40.68 18.63
N ALA A 10 -0.92 41.12 17.77
CA ALA A 10 -1.82 40.23 17.04
C ALA A 10 -1.06 39.28 16.09
N ILE A 11 -0.06 39.78 15.36
CA ILE A 11 0.77 38.95 14.45
C ILE A 11 1.60 37.93 15.25
N VAL A 12 2.18 38.34 16.39
CA VAL A 12 2.97 37.44 17.24
C VAL A 12 2.10 36.34 17.85
N VAL A 13 0.88 36.65 18.28
CA VAL A 13 -0.08 35.66 18.80
C VAL A 13 -0.60 34.71 17.71
N LEU A 14 -0.63 35.15 16.45
CA LEU A 14 -1.01 34.30 15.32
C LEU A 14 -0.02 33.12 15.12
N LEU A 15 1.24 33.30 15.51
CA LEU A 15 2.29 32.27 15.37
C LEU A 15 2.00 31.02 16.24
N PRO A 16 1.84 31.08 17.57
CA PRO A 16 1.48 29.91 18.37
C PRO A 16 0.10 29.36 18.01
N LEU A 17 -0.85 30.20 17.60
CA LEU A 17 -2.16 29.75 17.15
C LEU A 17 -2.06 28.87 15.88
N THR A 18 -1.30 29.32 14.88
CA THR A 18 -1.08 28.54 13.65
C THR A 18 -0.20 27.32 13.89
N ALA A 19 0.70 27.35 14.87
CA ALA A 19 1.46 26.16 15.29
C ALA A 19 0.56 25.09 15.94
N ILE A 20 -0.39 25.48 16.80
CA ILE A 20 -1.39 24.56 17.37
C ILE A 20 -2.29 24.00 16.26
N LEU A 21 -2.72 24.85 15.33
CA LEU A 21 -3.52 24.42 14.18
C LEU A 21 -2.76 23.40 13.33
N LEU A 22 -1.44 23.55 13.18
CA LEU A 22 -0.58 22.63 12.43
C LEU A 22 -0.49 21.25 13.09
N VAL A 23 -0.23 21.20 14.40
CA VAL A 23 -0.04 19.94 15.13
C VAL A 23 -1.34 19.12 15.21
N THR A 24 -2.48 19.78 15.11
CA THR A 24 -3.80 19.13 15.13
C THR A 24 -4.27 18.64 13.76
N GLN A 25 -3.54 18.92 12.67
CA GLN A 25 -3.90 18.44 11.35
C GLN A 25 -3.63 16.94 11.19
N VAL A 26 -4.68 16.18 10.88
CA VAL A 26 -4.59 14.73 10.57
C VAL A 26 -4.19 14.51 9.11
N ASN A 27 -4.67 15.36 8.19
CA ASN A 27 -4.40 15.23 6.77
C ASN A 27 -3.04 15.88 6.43
N PRO A 28 -2.08 15.12 5.84
CA PRO A 28 -0.73 15.61 5.57
C PRO A 28 -0.70 16.78 4.57
N TYR A 29 -1.64 16.86 3.64
CA TYR A 29 -1.72 17.95 2.68
C TYR A 29 -2.13 19.26 3.37
N HIS A 30 -3.12 19.21 4.27
CA HIS A 30 -3.51 20.37 5.06
C HIS A 30 -2.41 20.78 6.03
N ALA A 31 -1.74 19.83 6.69
CA ALA A 31 -0.60 20.11 7.55
C ALA A 31 0.52 20.85 6.81
N LEU A 32 0.80 20.47 5.56
CA LEU A 32 1.82 21.10 4.73
C LEU A 32 1.44 22.55 4.33
N VAL A 33 0.17 22.80 3.99
CA VAL A 33 -0.31 24.16 3.72
C VAL A 33 -0.21 25.04 4.98
N VAL A 34 -0.66 24.53 6.13
CA VAL A 34 -0.57 25.26 7.40
C VAL A 34 0.89 25.50 7.79
N ARG A 35 1.82 24.58 7.48
CA ARG A 35 3.26 24.77 7.69
C ARG A 35 3.80 25.95 6.88
N GLY A 36 3.34 26.10 5.65
CA GLY A 36 3.69 27.26 4.82
C GLY A 36 3.17 28.57 5.38
N ILE A 37 1.93 28.59 5.88
CA ILE A 37 1.34 29.78 6.51
C ILE A 37 2.10 30.15 7.79
N LEU A 38 2.38 29.18 8.66
CA LEU A 38 3.16 29.37 9.89
C LEU A 38 4.53 29.99 9.58
N GLY A 39 5.20 29.47 8.56
CA GLY A 39 6.48 29.97 8.10
C GLY A 39 6.43 31.39 7.54
N ALA A 40 5.41 31.71 6.73
CA ALA A 40 5.22 33.05 6.20
C ALA A 40 4.97 34.08 7.31
N ILE A 41 4.19 33.70 8.34
CA ILE A 41 3.99 34.52 9.54
C ILE A 41 5.30 34.70 10.30
N ALA A 42 6.11 33.64 10.46
CA ALA A 42 7.42 33.74 11.11
C ALA A 42 8.37 34.71 10.38
N ALA A 43 8.46 34.61 9.04
CA ALA A 43 9.26 35.54 8.22
C ALA A 43 8.76 36.99 8.34
N LEU A 44 7.43 37.20 8.36
CA LEU A 44 6.84 38.52 8.57
C LEU A 44 7.19 39.09 9.95
N VAL A 45 7.14 38.27 10.99
CA VAL A 45 7.54 38.65 12.36
C VAL A 45 9.00 39.09 12.37
N TYR A 46 9.91 38.30 11.79
CA TYR A 46 11.34 38.67 11.74
C TYR A 46 11.58 39.99 10.98
N ALA A 47 10.89 40.21 9.86
CA ALA A 47 10.99 41.46 9.11
C ALA A 47 10.49 42.66 9.93
N LEU A 48 9.40 42.48 10.69
CA LEU A 48 8.80 43.52 11.54
C LEU A 48 9.71 43.94 12.71
N PHE A 49 10.52 43.01 13.22
CA PHE A 49 11.53 43.30 14.25
C PHE A 49 12.87 43.81 13.67
N GLY A 50 12.96 44.06 12.36
CA GLY A 50 14.15 44.62 11.70
C GLY A 50 15.22 43.59 11.34
N ALA A 51 14.92 42.29 11.48
CA ALA A 51 15.84 41.20 11.13
C ALA A 51 15.60 40.73 9.68
N ALA A 52 15.90 41.59 8.71
CA ALA A 52 15.62 41.34 7.29
C ALA A 52 16.33 40.09 6.74
N ASP A 53 17.61 39.89 7.07
CA ASP A 53 18.37 38.73 6.61
C ASP A 53 17.82 37.41 7.19
N VAL A 54 17.41 37.44 8.46
CA VAL A 54 16.77 36.29 9.13
C VAL A 54 15.42 35.99 8.49
N ALA A 55 14.60 37.02 8.21
CA ALA A 55 13.33 36.86 7.52
C ALA A 55 13.48 36.21 6.13
N LEU A 56 14.49 36.63 5.37
CA LEU A 56 14.78 36.07 4.05
C LEU A 56 15.18 34.59 4.14
N THR A 57 16.06 34.23 5.09
CA THR A 57 16.49 32.84 5.28
C THR A 57 15.37 31.93 5.80
N GLU A 58 14.51 32.45 6.68
CA GLU A 58 13.30 31.74 7.10
C GLU A 58 12.41 31.49 5.90
N ALA A 59 12.07 32.52 5.12
CA ALA A 59 11.22 32.36 3.95
C ALA A 59 11.79 31.36 2.93
N LEU A 60 13.08 31.45 2.60
CA LEU A 60 13.70 30.61 1.58
C LEU A 60 14.01 29.18 2.07
N VAL A 61 14.82 29.06 3.12
CA VAL A 61 15.31 27.76 3.59
C VAL A 61 14.36 27.16 4.61
N GLY A 62 13.86 27.97 5.55
CA GLY A 62 12.95 27.54 6.61
C GLY A 62 11.57 27.11 6.08
N THR A 63 11.01 27.83 5.12
CA THR A 63 9.66 27.58 4.60
C THR A 63 9.67 26.97 3.21
N LEU A 64 10.20 27.64 2.18
CA LEU A 64 10.04 27.19 0.80
C LEU A 64 10.75 25.86 0.53
N LEU A 65 12.01 25.73 0.94
CA LEU A 65 12.76 24.48 0.79
C LEU A 65 12.15 23.37 1.65
N SER A 66 11.84 23.65 2.93
CA SER A 66 11.23 22.67 3.83
C SER A 66 9.89 22.15 3.28
N ILE A 67 8.99 23.04 2.85
CA ILE A 67 7.70 22.69 2.25
C ILE A 67 7.89 21.85 0.99
N THR A 68 8.83 22.22 0.13
CA THR A 68 9.10 21.48 -1.11
C THR A 68 9.57 20.06 -0.82
N LEU A 69 10.54 19.90 0.09
CA LEU A 69 11.03 18.59 0.50
C LEU A 69 9.94 17.77 1.19
N TYR A 70 9.11 18.41 2.02
CA TYR A 70 7.99 17.73 2.67
C TYR A 70 6.92 17.30 1.66
N ALA A 71 6.65 18.11 0.64
CA ALA A 71 5.72 17.75 -0.43
C ALA A 71 6.22 16.53 -1.22
N VAL A 72 7.52 16.50 -1.54
CA VAL A 72 8.16 15.34 -2.18
C VAL A 72 8.11 14.10 -1.27
N ALA A 73 8.37 14.26 0.04
CA ALA A 73 8.32 13.18 1.01
C ALA A 73 6.89 12.62 1.16
N VAL A 74 5.87 13.48 1.30
CA VAL A 74 4.46 13.07 1.38
C VAL A 74 4.04 12.36 0.09
N ARG A 75 4.38 12.91 -1.08
CA ARG A 75 4.03 12.30 -2.36
C ARG A 75 4.69 10.93 -2.58
N SER A 76 5.91 10.74 -2.09
CA SER A 76 6.64 9.47 -2.25
C SER A 76 6.31 8.42 -1.19
N SER A 77 5.98 8.82 0.04
CA SER A 77 5.72 7.90 1.17
C SER A 77 4.31 7.33 1.21
N LEU A 78 3.32 7.98 0.57
CA LEU A 78 1.92 7.57 0.62
C LEU A 78 1.54 6.50 -0.42
N SER A 79 2.45 5.58 -0.77
CA SER A 79 2.17 4.48 -1.70
C SER A 79 2.24 3.12 -1.00
N LEU A 80 1.15 2.36 -1.09
CA LEU A 80 1.10 0.97 -0.71
C LEU A 80 1.36 0.10 -1.94
N ARG A 81 2.58 -0.44 -2.05
CA ARG A 81 2.96 -1.38 -3.11
C ARG A 81 2.66 -2.82 -2.72
N LEU A 82 1.78 -3.49 -3.45
CA LEU A 82 1.50 -4.91 -3.29
C LEU A 82 2.04 -5.69 -4.50
N GLY A 83 2.84 -6.71 -4.23
CA GLY A 83 3.35 -7.63 -5.23
C GLY A 83 2.35 -8.75 -5.54
N VAL A 84 2.20 -9.10 -6.81
CA VAL A 84 1.39 -10.23 -7.29
C VAL A 84 2.21 -11.06 -8.25
N LEU A 85 2.01 -12.37 -8.23
CA LEU A 85 2.64 -13.29 -9.16
C LEU A 85 1.93 -13.20 -10.53
N ALA A 86 2.67 -12.93 -11.61
CA ALA A 86 2.12 -12.84 -12.97
C ALA A 86 1.35 -14.12 -13.39
N PRO A 87 1.87 -15.35 -13.15
CA PRO A 87 1.12 -16.58 -13.34
C PRO A 87 -0.26 -16.64 -12.66
N LEU A 88 -0.47 -15.91 -11.56
CA LEU A 88 -1.76 -15.82 -10.87
C LEU A 88 -2.79 -15.00 -11.66
N LEU A 89 -2.32 -14.04 -12.45
CA LEU A 89 -3.15 -13.18 -13.29
C LEU A 89 -3.70 -13.93 -14.50
N ASP A 90 -2.96 -14.95 -14.96
CA ASP A 90 -3.34 -15.82 -16.07
C ASP A 90 -4.21 -17.00 -15.64
N GLN A 91 -4.35 -17.26 -14.34
CA GLN A 91 -5.22 -18.33 -13.84
C GLN A 91 -6.71 -17.95 -13.91
N PRO A 92 -7.57 -18.84 -14.42
CA PRO A 92 -9.01 -18.68 -14.33
C PRO A 92 -9.45 -18.60 -12.87
N LEU A 93 -10.23 -17.56 -12.52
CA LEU A 93 -10.78 -17.34 -11.18
C LEU A 93 -11.36 -18.64 -10.59
N PRO A 94 -10.88 -19.11 -9.42
CA PRO A 94 -11.44 -20.28 -8.77
C PRO A 94 -12.89 -19.99 -8.37
N GLY A 95 -13.83 -20.75 -8.94
CA GLY A 95 -15.27 -20.62 -8.67
C GLY A 95 -16.10 -19.96 -9.79
N ARG A 96 -15.48 -19.47 -10.88
CA ARG A 96 -16.23 -19.15 -12.10
C ARG A 96 -16.20 -20.38 -13.00
N VAL A 97 -17.25 -21.20 -12.93
CA VAL A 97 -17.57 -22.13 -14.04
C VAL A 97 -17.52 -21.29 -15.31
N PRO A 98 -16.76 -21.68 -16.35
CA PRO A 98 -16.85 -21.01 -17.64
C PRO A 98 -18.32 -21.04 -18.04
N GLY A 99 -19.00 -19.90 -17.94
CA GLY A 99 -20.28 -19.76 -18.60
C GLY A 99 -20.00 -19.92 -20.10
N PRO A 100 -20.94 -20.53 -20.86
CA PRO A 100 -20.79 -20.70 -22.31
C PRO A 100 -20.26 -19.38 -22.91
N SER A 101 -19.24 -19.47 -23.76
CA SER A 101 -18.66 -18.31 -24.40
C SER A 101 -19.77 -17.53 -25.13
N LEU A 102 -19.57 -16.22 -25.36
CA LEU A 102 -20.60 -15.41 -26.00
C LEU A 102 -21.04 -16.01 -27.36
N ASP A 103 -20.12 -16.68 -28.05
CA ASP A 103 -20.32 -17.43 -29.30
C ASP A 103 -21.26 -18.63 -29.14
N GLU A 104 -21.18 -19.30 -27.99
CA GLU A 104 -22.01 -20.45 -27.61
C GLU A 104 -23.40 -20.00 -27.14
N ARG A 105 -23.49 -18.81 -26.51
CA ARG A 105 -24.78 -18.16 -26.16
C ARG A 105 -25.51 -17.59 -27.38
N LEU A 106 -24.79 -17.27 -28.45
CA LEU A 106 -25.34 -16.78 -29.72
C LEU A 106 -25.64 -17.90 -30.72
N GLY A 107 -25.46 -19.18 -30.34
CA GLY A 107 -25.80 -20.32 -31.20
C GLY A 107 -25.02 -20.37 -32.51
N LEU A 108 -23.84 -19.75 -32.57
CA LEU A 108 -23.08 -19.56 -33.81
C LEU A 108 -22.02 -20.63 -34.07
N VAL A 109 -22.05 -21.75 -33.33
CA VAL A 109 -21.37 -22.99 -33.75
C VAL A 109 -22.10 -23.55 -34.96
N LYS A 110 -21.72 -23.02 -36.13
CA LYS A 110 -22.06 -23.59 -37.43
C LYS A 110 -21.39 -24.96 -37.50
N SER A 111 -22.22 -26.02 -37.50
CA SER A 111 -21.77 -27.37 -37.85
C SER A 111 -21.04 -27.36 -39.21
N PRO A 112 -20.07 -28.26 -39.44
CA PRO A 112 -19.25 -28.20 -40.65
C PRO A 112 -20.10 -28.56 -41.88
N PRO A 113 -19.85 -27.89 -43.02
CA PRO A 113 -19.66 -28.68 -44.23
C PRO A 113 -18.50 -28.16 -45.11
N ASP A 114 -17.64 -29.09 -45.48
CA ASP A 114 -17.02 -29.32 -46.80
C ASP A 114 -16.59 -28.14 -47.70
N SER A 115 -15.28 -28.14 -47.99
CA SER A 115 -14.59 -27.78 -49.24
C SER A 115 -15.14 -26.63 -50.11
N HIS A 116 -14.39 -25.53 -50.22
CA HIS A 116 -13.56 -25.17 -51.39
C HIS A 116 -12.98 -23.75 -51.31
N SER A 117 -11.69 -23.65 -51.67
CA SER A 117 -10.99 -22.54 -52.36
C SER A 117 -11.19 -21.07 -51.95
N GLY A 118 -10.05 -20.42 -51.69
CA GLY A 118 -9.73 -19.18 -52.39
C GLY A 118 -9.72 -17.90 -51.56
N GLU A 119 -8.53 -17.31 -51.53
CA GLU A 119 -8.23 -15.87 -51.52
C GLU A 119 -7.96 -15.16 -50.19
N SER A 120 -6.84 -14.44 -50.28
CA SER A 120 -6.12 -13.66 -49.30
C SER A 120 -6.94 -12.50 -48.74
N GLU A 121 -6.80 -12.24 -47.43
CA GLU A 121 -6.80 -10.87 -46.95
C GLU A 121 -5.81 -10.70 -45.79
N SER A 122 -4.79 -9.89 -46.09
CA SER A 122 -3.83 -9.31 -45.19
C SER A 122 -4.52 -8.21 -44.39
N ALA A 123 -4.60 -8.33 -43.07
CA ALA A 123 -4.63 -7.18 -42.19
C ALA A 123 -4.15 -7.56 -40.80
N ALA A 124 -3.05 -6.93 -40.38
CA ALA A 124 -2.55 -6.95 -39.03
C ALA A 124 -3.64 -6.48 -38.04
N ALA A 125 -4.11 -7.38 -37.19
CA ALA A 125 -4.94 -7.09 -36.03
C ALA A 125 -4.22 -7.56 -34.77
N GLY A 126 -3.03 -7.01 -34.53
CA GLY A 126 -2.35 -7.10 -33.25
C GLY A 126 -2.60 -5.81 -32.47
N SER A 127 -2.94 -5.95 -31.18
CA SER A 127 -2.98 -4.88 -30.17
C SER A 127 -4.22 -3.97 -30.15
N MET A 128 -5.35 -4.48 -29.64
CA MET A 128 -6.34 -3.64 -28.94
C MET A 128 -7.37 -4.39 -28.06
N ALA A 129 -7.07 -5.60 -27.57
CA ALA A 129 -8.01 -6.43 -26.80
C ALA A 129 -7.45 -7.00 -25.46
N GLU A 130 -6.50 -6.29 -24.83
CA GLU A 130 -5.90 -6.69 -23.54
C GLU A 130 -6.38 -5.82 -22.36
N ALA A 131 -7.48 -5.06 -22.51
CA ALA A 131 -7.95 -4.10 -21.50
C ALA A 131 -9.21 -4.51 -20.74
N ASP A 132 -9.89 -5.60 -21.13
CA ASP A 132 -11.19 -6.00 -20.57
C ASP A 132 -11.21 -7.42 -19.98
N ARG A 133 -10.05 -8.00 -19.69
CA ARG A 133 -10.02 -9.20 -18.81
C ARG A 133 -10.23 -8.71 -17.38
N PRO A 134 -11.32 -9.11 -16.69
CA PRO A 134 -11.50 -8.75 -15.30
C PRO A 134 -10.31 -9.28 -14.51
N HIS A 135 -9.52 -8.35 -13.96
CA HIS A 135 -8.35 -8.68 -13.16
C HIS A 135 -8.78 -9.70 -12.08
N PRO A 136 -8.11 -10.85 -11.92
CA PRO A 136 -8.58 -11.90 -11.02
C PRO A 136 -8.62 -11.47 -9.54
N LEU A 137 -8.04 -10.32 -9.22
CA LEU A 137 -8.06 -9.69 -7.89
C LEU A 137 -9.10 -8.57 -7.77
N ALA A 138 -9.89 -8.27 -8.80
CA ALA A 138 -10.90 -7.21 -8.79
C ALA A 138 -11.85 -7.26 -7.57
N PRO A 139 -12.31 -8.45 -7.10
CA PRO A 139 -13.16 -8.53 -5.90
C PRO A 139 -12.47 -8.06 -4.61
N LEU A 140 -11.15 -8.14 -4.54
CA LEU A 140 -10.34 -7.73 -3.39
C LEU A 140 -9.86 -6.28 -3.49
N LEU A 141 -9.60 -5.79 -4.70
CA LEU A 141 -9.06 -4.44 -4.92
C LEU A 141 -10.03 -3.35 -4.44
N ALA A 142 -11.34 -3.51 -4.62
CA ALA A 142 -12.31 -2.51 -4.17
C ALA A 142 -12.38 -2.40 -2.63
N PRO A 143 -12.57 -3.49 -1.86
CA PRO A 143 -12.48 -3.46 -0.40
C PRO A 143 -11.14 -2.94 0.12
N LEU A 144 -10.03 -3.36 -0.49
CA LEU A 144 -8.69 -2.94 -0.10
C LEU A 144 -8.49 -1.43 -0.31
N ARG A 145 -8.91 -0.90 -1.46
CA ARG A 145 -8.88 0.56 -1.72
C ARG A 145 -9.72 1.32 -0.71
N SER A 146 -10.91 0.82 -0.36
CA SER A 146 -11.77 1.44 0.65
C SER A 146 -11.12 1.44 2.05
N ALA A 147 -10.40 0.38 2.40
CA ALA A 147 -9.73 0.28 3.70
C ALA A 147 -8.58 1.27 3.86
N ILE A 148 -7.83 1.52 2.78
CA ILE A 148 -6.64 2.39 2.83
C ILE A 148 -6.95 3.86 2.52
N ALA A 149 -8.09 4.16 1.90
CA ALA A 149 -8.48 5.52 1.51
C ALA A 149 -8.47 6.54 2.68
N PRO A 150 -8.96 6.23 3.90
CA PRO A 150 -8.89 7.14 5.04
C PRO A 150 -7.47 7.50 5.48
N HIS A 151 -6.49 6.69 5.10
CA HIS A 151 -5.09 6.84 5.49
C HIS A 151 -4.25 7.53 4.41
N HIS A 152 -4.90 8.08 3.37
CA HIS A 152 -4.25 8.76 2.25
C HIS A 152 -3.24 7.90 1.48
N LEU A 153 -3.29 6.57 1.61
CA LEU A 153 -2.42 5.65 0.89
C LEU A 153 -2.96 5.36 -0.50
N ARG A 154 -2.08 5.38 -1.50
CA ARG A 154 -2.35 4.96 -2.88
C ARG A 154 -1.97 3.50 -3.07
N LEU A 155 -2.90 2.67 -3.54
CA LEU A 155 -2.61 1.29 -3.90
C LEU A 155 -1.89 1.21 -5.25
N GLU A 156 -0.71 0.59 -5.26
CA GLU A 156 0.04 0.24 -6.46
C GLU A 156 0.22 -1.28 -6.51
N LEU A 157 -0.25 -1.91 -7.60
CA LEU A 157 -0.08 -3.33 -7.81
C LEU A 157 1.11 -3.56 -8.75
N VAL A 158 2.07 -4.37 -8.32
CA VAL A 158 3.29 -4.68 -9.09
C VAL A 158 3.31 -6.17 -9.39
N SER A 159 3.38 -6.52 -10.68
CA SER A 159 3.42 -7.91 -11.14
C SER A 159 4.86 -8.41 -11.24
N TYR A 160 5.11 -9.62 -10.73
CA TYR A 160 6.42 -10.27 -10.77
C TYR A 160 6.35 -11.60 -11.51
N PRO A 161 7.37 -11.95 -12.33
CA PRO A 161 7.30 -13.12 -13.21
C PRO A 161 7.39 -14.46 -12.47
N ASN A 162 8.08 -14.49 -11.32
CA ASN A 162 8.28 -15.71 -10.55
C ASN A 162 8.28 -15.40 -9.04
N LEU A 163 8.11 -16.45 -8.23
CA LEU A 163 8.04 -16.33 -6.77
C LEU A 163 9.36 -15.79 -6.19
N GLN A 164 10.51 -16.21 -6.71
CA GLN A 164 11.82 -15.73 -6.25
C GLN A 164 11.97 -14.21 -6.40
N ALA A 165 11.56 -13.62 -7.52
CA ALA A 165 11.63 -12.18 -7.74
C ALA A 165 10.66 -11.42 -6.82
N LEU A 166 9.50 -12.01 -6.54
CA LEU A 166 8.49 -11.46 -5.63
C LEU A 166 8.95 -11.49 -4.16
N GLU A 167 9.53 -12.62 -3.73
CA GLU A 167 10.14 -12.77 -2.41
C GLU A 167 11.37 -11.87 -2.25
N GLN A 168 12.20 -11.77 -3.28
CA GLN A 168 13.33 -10.86 -3.30
C GLN A 168 12.85 -9.41 -3.18
N ALA A 169 11.80 -9.00 -3.91
CA ALA A 169 11.21 -7.66 -3.80
C ALA A 169 10.63 -7.37 -2.41
N LEU A 170 10.10 -8.39 -1.73
CA LEU A 170 9.64 -8.28 -0.34
C LEU A 170 10.83 -8.13 0.62
N HIS A 171 11.90 -8.90 0.42
CA HIS A 171 13.13 -8.85 1.20
C HIS A 171 13.87 -7.51 1.03
N THR A 172 13.98 -7.01 -0.21
CA THR A 172 14.57 -5.70 -0.53
C THR A 172 13.66 -4.52 -0.19
N LYS A 173 12.43 -4.79 0.28
CA LYS A 173 11.44 -3.79 0.70
C LYS A 173 10.91 -2.92 -0.45
N GLU A 174 10.98 -3.40 -1.68
CA GLU A 174 10.37 -2.76 -2.85
C GLU A 174 8.84 -2.85 -2.82
N VAL A 175 8.31 -3.94 -2.28
CA VAL A 175 6.89 -4.14 -2.00
C VAL A 175 6.63 -4.20 -0.49
N HIS A 176 5.45 -3.74 -0.08
CA HIS A 176 5.01 -3.72 1.31
C HIS A 176 4.31 -5.02 1.72
N GLY A 177 3.87 -5.80 0.73
CA GLY A 177 3.21 -7.07 0.92
C GLY A 177 2.99 -7.82 -0.39
N ILE A 178 2.58 -9.07 -0.25
CA ILE A 178 2.26 -9.99 -1.35
C ILE A 178 0.77 -10.33 -1.28
N CYS A 179 0.11 -10.37 -2.44
CA CYS A 179 -1.24 -10.89 -2.58
C CYS A 179 -1.21 -12.17 -3.42
N GLY A 180 -1.75 -13.25 -2.86
CA GLY A 180 -1.88 -14.56 -3.53
C GLY A 180 -3.27 -15.15 -3.37
N LEU A 181 -3.62 -16.14 -4.18
CA LEU A 181 -4.79 -16.98 -3.95
C LEU A 181 -4.42 -18.03 -2.90
N LEU A 182 -5.26 -18.23 -1.89
CA LEU A 182 -5.13 -19.37 -0.99
C LEU A 182 -5.68 -20.57 -1.75
N VAL A 183 -4.87 -21.62 -1.91
CA VAL A 183 -5.11 -22.94 -2.55
C VAL A 183 -6.57 -23.20 -3.01
N PRO A 184 -6.83 -23.65 -4.26
CA PRO A 184 -8.18 -23.99 -4.69
C PRO A 184 -8.84 -24.96 -3.69
N PRO A 185 -10.04 -24.65 -3.19
CA PRO A 185 -10.64 -25.40 -2.09
C PRO A 185 -10.83 -26.87 -2.47
N LEU A 186 -10.44 -27.76 -1.56
CA LEU A 186 -10.85 -29.16 -1.60
C LEU A 186 -12.39 -29.19 -1.63
N PRO A 187 -13.04 -30.06 -2.43
CA PRO A 187 -14.50 -30.09 -2.54
C PRO A 187 -15.15 -30.21 -1.16
N GLY A 188 -15.93 -29.19 -0.76
CA GLY A 188 -16.63 -29.13 0.52
C GLY A 188 -16.14 -28.08 1.53
N THR A 189 -15.05 -27.35 1.23
CA THR A 189 -14.58 -26.23 2.09
C THR A 189 -15.04 -24.88 1.56
N VAL A 190 -15.48 -23.98 2.46
CA VAL A 190 -15.84 -22.60 2.11
C VAL A 190 -14.54 -21.89 1.68
N PRO A 191 -14.39 -21.45 0.42
CA PRO A 191 -13.14 -20.88 -0.05
C PRO A 191 -12.87 -19.54 0.63
N LEU A 192 -11.72 -19.42 1.28
CA LEU A 192 -11.06 -18.13 1.45
C LEU A 192 -10.26 -17.88 0.18
N PRO A 193 -10.65 -16.94 -0.69
CA PRO A 193 -10.02 -16.84 -2.00
C PRO A 193 -8.63 -16.21 -1.95
N TYR A 194 -8.35 -15.29 -1.01
CA TYR A 194 -7.13 -14.49 -1.03
C TYR A 194 -6.31 -14.56 0.26
N ARG A 195 -4.98 -14.62 0.12
CA ARG A 195 -3.99 -14.42 1.18
C ARG A 195 -3.25 -13.11 0.95
N LEU A 196 -3.27 -12.24 1.95
CA LEU A 196 -2.49 -11.00 1.99
C LEU A 196 -1.35 -11.14 3.00
N GLN A 197 -0.12 -11.12 2.54
CA GLN A 197 1.05 -11.10 3.41
C GLN A 197 1.57 -9.68 3.49
N ILE A 198 1.64 -9.11 4.70
CA ILE A 198 2.02 -7.71 4.87
C ILE A 198 3.16 -7.62 5.88
N ARG A 199 4.23 -6.94 5.46
CA ARG A 199 5.43 -6.77 6.28
C ARG A 199 5.25 -5.76 7.40
N VAL A 200 4.47 -4.70 7.16
CA VAL A 200 4.30 -3.58 8.09
C VAL A 200 3.22 -3.91 9.13
N PRO A 201 3.56 -4.06 10.44
CA PRO A 201 2.61 -4.50 11.46
C PRO A 201 1.38 -3.59 11.58
N ARG A 202 1.61 -2.27 11.60
CA ARG A 202 0.51 -1.29 11.69
C ARG A 202 -0.46 -1.41 10.51
N LEU A 203 0.06 -1.62 9.30
CA LEU A 203 -0.77 -1.78 8.11
C LEU A 203 -1.53 -3.11 8.13
N ARG A 204 -0.90 -4.17 8.62
CA ARG A 204 -1.56 -5.47 8.86
C ARG A 204 -2.74 -5.29 9.81
N ASP A 205 -2.56 -4.63 10.94
CA ASP A 205 -3.62 -4.46 11.94
C ASP A 205 -4.78 -3.63 11.37
N LEU A 206 -4.47 -2.58 10.60
CA LEU A 206 -5.48 -1.76 9.91
C LEU A 206 -6.28 -2.58 8.88
N LEU A 207 -5.60 -3.39 8.08
CA LEU A 207 -6.24 -4.19 7.04
C LEU A 207 -7.00 -5.38 7.61
N GLN A 208 -6.50 -5.99 8.69
CA GLN A 208 -7.21 -7.04 9.42
C GLN A 208 -8.51 -6.53 10.05
N ALA A 209 -8.52 -5.27 10.52
CA ALA A 209 -9.73 -4.65 11.05
C ALA A 209 -10.74 -4.25 9.96
N ALA A 210 -10.24 -3.87 8.77
CA ALA A 210 -11.08 -3.35 7.69
C ALA A 210 -11.59 -4.43 6.71
N LEU A 211 -10.86 -5.54 6.55
CA LEU A 211 -11.22 -6.62 5.63
C LEU A 211 -11.92 -7.76 6.39
N PRO A 212 -13.07 -8.26 5.91
CA PRO A 212 -13.72 -9.39 6.53
C PRO A 212 -12.85 -10.65 6.35
N PRO A 213 -12.73 -11.51 7.39
CA PRO A 213 -11.88 -12.70 7.34
C PRO A 213 -12.37 -13.72 6.32
N SER A 214 -13.62 -13.63 5.85
CA SER A 214 -14.19 -14.46 4.78
C SER A 214 -13.70 -14.11 3.38
N LEU A 215 -13.10 -12.93 3.20
CA LEU A 215 -12.66 -12.43 1.90
C LEU A 215 -11.14 -12.55 1.73
N ALA A 216 -10.37 -12.21 2.75
CA ALA A 216 -8.92 -12.34 2.71
C ALA A 216 -8.34 -12.69 4.08
N GLN A 217 -7.35 -13.59 4.11
CA GLN A 217 -6.55 -13.86 5.28
C GLN A 217 -5.31 -12.97 5.28
N VAL A 218 -5.18 -12.06 6.25
CA VAL A 218 -4.00 -11.17 6.38
C VAL A 218 -2.99 -11.83 7.33
N THR A 219 -1.76 -12.04 6.86
CA THR A 219 -0.68 -12.70 7.62
C THR A 219 0.59 -11.85 7.63
N GLY A 220 1.43 -12.02 8.66
CA GLY A 220 2.75 -11.39 8.71
C GLY A 220 3.78 -12.15 7.88
N VAL A 221 4.85 -11.47 7.46
CA VAL A 221 5.98 -12.11 6.74
C VAL A 221 6.76 -13.09 7.63
N LEU A 222 6.68 -12.94 8.95
CA LEU A 222 7.29 -13.86 9.92
C LEU A 222 6.49 -15.16 10.13
N ASP A 223 5.29 -15.29 9.54
CA ASP A 223 4.43 -16.47 9.70
C ASP A 223 4.66 -17.52 8.58
N LEU A 224 5.86 -17.54 7.98
CA LEU A 224 6.17 -18.31 6.77
C LEU A 224 7.19 -19.44 6.98
N ASP A 225 7.56 -19.74 8.23
CA ASP A 225 8.34 -20.92 8.55
C ASP A 225 7.49 -21.91 9.37
N PRO A 226 6.60 -22.69 8.73
CA PRO A 226 5.87 -23.76 9.42
C PRO A 226 6.78 -24.96 9.77
N ASP A 227 8.04 -25.00 9.32
CA ASP A 227 8.97 -26.13 9.47
C ASP A 227 10.25 -25.81 10.27
N LEU A 228 10.39 -24.62 10.86
CA LEU A 228 11.48 -24.37 11.79
C LEU A 228 11.07 -24.87 13.20
N PRO A 229 11.72 -25.89 13.78
CA PRO A 229 11.44 -26.30 15.15
C PRO A 229 11.64 -25.12 16.10
N ASP A 230 10.63 -24.86 16.94
CA ASP A 230 10.61 -23.84 17.98
C ASP A 230 11.64 -24.20 19.07
N ASP A 231 12.91 -23.87 18.83
CA ASP A 231 14.02 -24.04 19.78
C ASP A 231 13.88 -23.13 21.03
N ARG A 232 12.75 -22.42 21.20
CA ARG A 232 12.48 -21.60 22.39
C ARG A 232 11.67 -22.32 23.47
N GLN A 233 11.38 -23.60 23.30
CA GLN A 233 10.77 -24.43 24.36
C GLN A 233 11.71 -25.56 24.82
N THR A 234 12.89 -25.21 25.34
CA THR A 234 13.56 -26.07 26.31
C THR A 234 13.53 -25.37 27.67
N PRO A 235 12.84 -25.92 28.70
CA PRO A 235 12.96 -25.40 30.05
C PRO A 235 14.43 -25.46 30.49
N PRO A 236 14.92 -24.52 31.31
CA PRO A 236 16.28 -24.61 31.84
C PRO A 236 16.41 -25.90 32.66
N GLN A 237 17.19 -26.85 32.14
CA GLN A 237 17.54 -28.06 32.87
C GLN A 237 18.27 -27.64 34.16
N THR A 238 17.67 -28.00 35.29
CA THR A 238 18.25 -27.81 36.61
C THR A 238 19.53 -28.66 36.69
N PRO A 239 20.69 -28.12 37.09
CA PRO A 239 21.90 -28.91 37.19
C PRO A 239 21.74 -29.95 38.30
N SER A 240 22.00 -31.23 37.95
CA SER A 240 22.01 -32.35 38.89
C SER A 240 23.10 -32.16 39.96
N PRO A 241 22.89 -32.66 41.20
CA PRO A 241 23.79 -32.43 42.32
C PRO A 241 25.10 -33.23 42.17
N ILE A 242 26.20 -32.55 42.45
CA ILE A 242 27.56 -33.10 42.53
C ILE A 242 27.60 -34.14 43.66
N PRO A 243 28.12 -35.37 43.44
CA PRO A 243 28.32 -36.31 44.54
C PRO A 243 29.55 -35.89 45.37
N ASN A 244 29.35 -35.78 46.68
CA ASN A 244 30.42 -35.63 47.67
C ASN A 244 31.39 -36.82 47.59
N PRO A 245 32.72 -36.59 47.59
CA PRO A 245 33.65 -37.65 47.93
C PRO A 245 33.75 -37.76 49.46
N GLU A 246 33.50 -38.97 49.96
CA GLU A 246 33.91 -39.40 51.29
C GLU A 246 35.44 -39.32 51.44
N ALA A 247 35.92 -38.62 52.48
CA ALA A 247 37.06 -38.94 53.35
C ALA A 247 37.47 -37.72 54.19
#